data_AF-A0A3T0E7L4-F1
#
_entry.id   AF-A0A3T0E7L4-F1
#
_cell.length_a   1.000
_cell.length_b   1.000
_cell.length_c   1.000
_cell.angle_alpha   90.00
_cell.angle_beta   90.00
_cell.angle_gamma   90.00
#
_symmetry.space_group_name_H-M   'P 1'
#
loop_
_entity.id
_entity.type
_entity.pdbx_description
1 polymer ?
#
loop_
_entity_poly.entity_id
_entity_poly.type
_entity_poly.pdbx_seq_one_letter_code
_entity_poly.pdbx_strand_id
1 'polypeptide(L)'
;MTEQQLYQDALVLARNPDRHFLPLGTMLVELKTSDPEAFRTWLEEAWISRRKAYYLIRIAQHFAGYPDKARLERIGWTKLLLLTAVEEPETLEGLMHLAETETVRNLSRALRGLEDQGRTRCVLLYFTKAEYARLEKALIAFGAGKAGKALLEKEKALLRIIEALE
;
A
#
# COMPACT_ATOMS: atom_id res chain seq x y z
N MET A 1 12.11 14.36 25.01
CA MET A 1 10.73 14.86 24.89
C MET A 1 9.90 14.14 25.94
N THR A 2 9.00 14.81 26.65
CA THR A 2 8.09 14.11 27.57
C THR A 2 6.97 13.43 26.77
N GLU A 3 6.34 12.38 27.32
CA GLU A 3 5.21 11.70 26.65
C GLU A 3 4.06 12.67 26.30
N GLN A 4 3.78 13.62 27.21
CA GLN A 4 2.76 14.62 26.99
C GLN A 4 3.13 15.62 25.88
N GLN A 5 4.41 15.96 25.74
CA GLN A 5 4.90 16.79 24.63
C GLN A 5 4.80 16.03 23.30
N LEU A 6 5.24 14.77 23.26
CA LEU A 6 5.14 13.90 22.09
C LEU A 6 3.69 13.80 21.59
N TYR A 7 2.74 13.59 22.50
CA TYR A 7 1.32 13.50 22.19
C TYR A 7 0.79 14.77 21.53
N GLN A 8 1.06 15.94 22.13
CA GLN A 8 0.56 17.24 21.65
C GLN A 8 1.22 17.65 20.32
N ASP A 9 2.53 17.47 20.20
CA ASP A 9 3.25 17.79 18.98
C ASP A 9 2.79 16.90 17.81
N ALA A 10 2.47 15.63 18.08
CA ALA A 10 1.90 14.75 17.07
C ALA A 10 0.51 15.24 16.60
N LEU A 11 -0.35 15.71 17.52
CA LEU A 11 -1.65 16.30 17.16
C LEU A 11 -1.49 17.54 16.27
N VAL A 12 -0.49 18.38 16.52
CA VAL A 12 -0.20 19.56 15.69
C VAL A 12 0.18 19.14 14.27
N LEU A 13 1.09 18.18 14.13
CA LEU A 13 1.51 17.68 12.81
C LEU A 13 0.37 16.96 12.07
N ALA A 14 -0.52 16.28 12.78
CA ALA A 14 -1.68 15.59 12.22
C ALA A 14 -2.71 16.52 11.58
N ARG A 15 -2.65 17.84 11.80
CA ARG A 15 -3.49 18.83 11.09
C ARG A 15 -3.18 18.91 9.60
N ASN A 16 -1.94 18.60 9.20
CA ASN A 16 -1.55 18.49 7.80
C ASN A 16 -0.61 17.29 7.61
N PRO A 17 -1.17 16.07 7.64
CA PRO A 17 -0.38 14.86 7.70
C PRO A 17 0.36 14.58 6.39
N ASP A 18 -0.09 15.16 5.27
CA ASP A 18 0.60 15.04 3.98
C ASP A 18 1.87 15.88 3.94
N ARG A 19 1.82 17.11 4.48
CA ARG A 19 2.99 17.99 4.56
C ARG A 19 4.00 17.50 5.60
N HIS A 20 3.52 16.94 6.70
CA HIS A 20 4.35 16.54 7.84
C HIS A 20 4.55 15.02 7.93
N PHE A 21 4.38 14.29 6.84
CA PHE A 21 4.30 12.83 6.83
C PHE A 21 5.49 12.14 7.51
N LEU A 22 6.70 12.68 7.35
CA LEU A 22 7.94 12.10 7.86
C LEU A 22 8.17 12.39 9.36
N PRO A 23 8.12 13.65 9.83
CA PRO A 23 8.19 13.92 11.27
C PRO A 23 7.00 13.33 12.03
N LEU A 24 5.78 13.41 11.47
CA LEU A 24 4.61 12.76 12.07
C LEU A 24 4.80 11.25 12.17
N GLY A 25 5.21 10.58 11.09
CA GLY A 25 5.46 9.14 11.11
C GLY A 25 6.46 8.73 12.18
N THR A 26 7.54 9.49 12.36
CA THR A 26 8.56 9.26 13.39
C THR A 26 7.97 9.35 14.80
N MET A 27 7.15 10.37 15.07
CA MET A 27 6.48 10.54 16.35
C MET A 27 5.44 9.46 16.62
N LEU A 28 4.73 8.99 15.59
CA LEU A 28 3.77 7.89 15.72
C LEU A 28 4.47 6.55 16.01
N VAL A 29 5.69 6.34 15.53
CA VAL A 29 6.52 5.18 15.91
C VAL A 29 6.83 5.25 17.40
N GLU A 30 7.28 6.41 17.89
CA GLU A 30 7.61 6.61 19.31
C GLU A 30 6.37 6.41 20.19
N LEU A 31 5.26 7.09 19.87
CA LEU A 31 4.01 7.02 20.63
C LEU A 31 3.45 5.59 20.71
N LYS A 32 3.45 4.87 19.58
CA LYS A 32 3.00 3.47 19.54
C LYS A 32 3.92 2.53 20.32
N THR A 33 5.21 2.84 20.41
CA THR A 33 6.20 2.01 21.11
C THR A 33 6.19 2.27 22.61
N SER A 34 6.00 3.52 23.03
CA SER A 34 5.93 3.91 24.44
C SER A 34 4.62 3.50 25.09
N ASP A 35 3.48 3.77 24.45
CA ASP A 35 2.15 3.46 24.99
C ASP A 35 1.16 3.14 23.86
N PRO A 36 0.94 1.83 23.56
CA PRO A 36 0.00 1.40 22.54
C PRO A 36 -1.47 1.77 22.81
N GLU A 37 -1.88 1.98 24.06
CA GLU A 37 -3.25 2.40 24.40
C GLU A 37 -3.39 3.91 24.18
N ALA A 38 -2.44 4.71 24.64
CA ALA A 38 -2.42 6.15 24.35
C ALA A 38 -2.37 6.42 22.84
N PHE A 39 -1.66 5.61 22.06
CA PHE A 39 -1.68 5.70 20.60
C PHE A 39 -3.09 5.44 20.01
N ARG A 40 -3.89 4.54 20.59
CA ARG A 40 -5.28 4.32 20.14
C ARG A 40 -6.17 5.51 20.46
N THR A 41 -6.08 6.04 21.68
CA THR A 41 -6.80 7.26 22.07
C THR A 41 -6.40 8.44 21.20
N TRP A 42 -5.10 8.60 20.94
CA TRP A 42 -4.59 9.63 20.04
C TRP A 42 -5.21 9.53 18.63
N LEU A 43 -5.38 8.31 18.09
CA LEU A 43 -6.00 8.12 16.77
C LEU A 43 -7.49 8.52 16.74
N GLU A 44 -8.19 8.47 17.86
CA GLU A 44 -9.58 8.91 17.98
C GLU A 44 -9.68 10.43 18.02
N GLU A 45 -8.71 11.09 18.64
CA GLU A 45 -8.64 12.56 18.74
C GLU A 45 -8.05 13.22 17.48
N ALA A 46 -7.13 12.53 16.81
CA ALA A 46 -6.46 13.03 15.64
C ALA A 46 -7.38 12.97 14.40
N TRP A 47 -7.30 14.02 13.56
CA TRP A 47 -8.05 14.09 12.30
C TRP A 47 -7.38 13.30 11.17
N ILE A 48 -6.85 12.11 11.49
CA ILE A 48 -6.15 11.22 10.56
C ILE A 48 -6.78 9.83 10.61
N SER A 49 -7.00 9.22 9.44
CA SER A 49 -7.50 7.84 9.43
C SER A 49 -6.45 6.88 9.99
N ARG A 50 -6.92 5.84 10.69
CA ARG A 50 -6.07 4.74 11.18
C ARG A 50 -5.15 4.22 10.07
N ARG A 51 -5.70 3.94 8.88
CA ARG A 51 -4.93 3.47 7.72
C ARG A 51 -3.77 4.40 7.37
N LYS A 52 -4.01 5.72 7.34
CA LYS A 52 -2.97 6.70 7.02
C LYS A 52 -1.90 6.75 8.10
N ALA A 53 -2.27 6.73 9.39
CA ALA A 53 -1.30 6.66 10.49
C ALA A 53 -0.36 5.46 10.37
N TYR A 54 -0.89 4.26 10.08
CA TYR A 54 -0.06 3.07 9.86
C TYR A 54 0.84 3.18 8.62
N TYR A 55 0.41 3.87 7.56
CA TYR A 55 1.27 4.16 6.41
C TYR A 55 2.43 5.08 6.77
N LEU A 56 2.19 6.12 7.56
CA LEU A 56 3.25 7.03 8.01
C LEU A 56 4.26 6.32 8.91
N ILE A 57 3.79 5.47 9.84
CA ILE A 57 4.64 4.61 10.66
C ILE A 57 5.52 3.73 9.78
N ARG A 58 4.93 3.04 8.79
CA ARG A 58 5.66 2.15 7.89
C ARG A 58 6.75 2.89 7.11
N ILE A 59 6.45 4.08 6.58
CA ILE A 59 7.43 4.93 5.89
C ILE A 59 8.55 5.33 6.85
N ALA A 60 8.22 5.84 8.03
CA ALA A 60 9.22 6.29 8.99
C ALA A 60 10.17 5.17 9.43
N GLN A 61 9.64 3.96 9.67
CA GLN A 61 10.45 2.79 10.03
C GLN A 61 11.35 2.35 8.87
N HIS A 62 10.79 2.22 7.66
CA HIS A 62 11.54 1.75 6.50
C HIS A 62 12.70 2.70 6.13
N PHE A 63 12.49 4.01 6.27
CA PHE A 63 13.49 5.03 5.92
C PHE A 63 14.20 5.64 7.14
N ALA A 64 14.15 5.01 8.31
CA ALA A 64 14.74 5.55 9.53
C ALA A 64 16.24 5.89 9.36
N GLY A 65 17.00 4.95 8.80
CA GLY A 65 18.45 5.09 8.53
C GLY A 65 18.81 5.84 7.25
N TYR A 66 17.83 6.27 6.45
CA TYR A 66 18.12 6.96 5.18
C TYR A 66 18.64 8.39 5.44
N PRO A 67 19.81 8.78 4.92
CA PRO A 67 20.49 10.02 5.32
C PRO A 67 19.85 11.29 4.73
N ASP A 68 19.32 11.24 3.50
CA ASP A 68 18.77 12.41 2.81
C ASP A 68 17.26 12.54 3.04
N LYS A 69 16.89 13.13 4.18
CA LYS A 69 15.48 13.38 4.53
C LYS A 69 14.81 14.38 3.57
N ALA A 70 15.55 15.34 3.04
CA ALA A 70 15.02 16.32 2.09
C ALA A 70 14.61 15.64 0.77
N ARG A 71 15.34 14.62 0.32
CA ARG A 71 14.96 13.79 -0.83
C ARG A 71 13.67 13.02 -0.57
N LEU A 72 13.52 12.42 0.60
CA LEU A 72 12.27 11.75 0.98
C LEU A 72 11.08 12.72 0.92
N GLU A 73 11.24 13.93 1.48
CA GLU A 73 10.22 14.97 1.43
C GLU A 73 9.84 15.38 0.01
N ARG A 74 10.83 15.54 -0.89
CA ARG A 74 10.59 15.84 -2.31
C ARG A 74 9.82 14.73 -3.04
N ILE A 75 10.12 13.45 -2.74
CA ILE A 75 9.44 12.30 -3.35
C ILE A 75 7.98 12.21 -2.87
N GLY A 76 7.75 12.48 -1.59
CA GLY A 76 6.43 12.49 -0.98
C GLY A 76 5.92 11.10 -0.56
N TRP A 77 5.04 11.11 0.45
CA TRP A 77 4.63 9.90 1.17
C TRP A 77 3.97 8.83 0.29
N THR A 78 3.19 9.20 -0.73
CA THR A 78 2.48 8.22 -1.56
C THR A 78 3.45 7.34 -2.35
N LYS A 79 4.52 7.92 -2.90
CA LYS A 79 5.54 7.16 -3.63
C LYS A 79 6.41 6.36 -2.67
N LEU A 80 6.82 6.96 -1.55
CA LEU A 80 7.60 6.25 -0.53
C LEU A 80 6.84 5.05 0.05
N LEU A 81 5.53 5.17 0.23
CA LEU A 81 4.69 4.05 0.67
C LEU A 81 4.78 2.86 -0.30
N LEU A 82 4.80 3.11 -1.61
CA LEU A 82 4.97 2.05 -2.60
C LEU A 82 6.33 1.37 -2.46
N LEU A 83 7.39 2.14 -2.22
CA LEU A 83 8.74 1.59 -2.02
C LEU A 83 8.82 0.70 -0.78
N THR A 84 8.06 0.99 0.28
CA THR A 84 8.04 0.14 1.49
C THR A 84 7.52 -1.28 1.25
N ALA A 85 6.92 -1.58 0.10
CA ALA A 85 6.45 -2.91 -0.29
C ALA A 85 7.53 -3.78 -0.95
N VAL A 86 8.66 -3.20 -1.34
CA VAL A 86 9.78 -3.94 -1.95
C VAL A 86 10.70 -4.44 -0.83
N GLU A 87 10.97 -5.76 -0.81
CA GLU A 87 11.73 -6.40 0.26
C GLU A 87 13.25 -6.37 0.06
N GLU A 88 13.75 -6.10 -1.16
CA GLU A 88 15.17 -6.18 -1.51
C GLU A 88 15.91 -4.82 -1.38
N PRO A 89 16.79 -4.62 -0.36
CA PRO A 89 17.42 -3.33 -0.08
C PRO A 89 18.49 -2.91 -1.09
N GLU A 90 19.07 -3.86 -1.83
CA GLU A 90 20.15 -3.64 -2.79
C GLU A 90 19.74 -2.77 -4.00
N THR A 91 18.44 -2.45 -4.10
CA THR A 91 17.86 -1.62 -5.15
C THR A 91 17.38 -0.25 -4.68
N LEU A 92 17.50 0.08 -3.38
CA LEU A 92 16.83 1.26 -2.80
C LEU A 92 17.17 2.56 -3.52
N GLU A 93 18.43 2.79 -3.87
CA GLU A 93 18.83 4.01 -4.60
C GLU A 93 18.23 4.08 -6.02
N GLY A 94 18.15 2.94 -6.72
CA GLY A 94 17.47 2.85 -8.01
C GLY A 94 15.97 3.07 -7.89
N LEU A 95 15.34 2.53 -6.85
CA LEU A 95 13.93 2.74 -6.53
C LEU A 95 13.62 4.20 -6.19
N MET A 96 14.52 4.85 -5.44
CA MET A 96 14.43 6.27 -5.11
C MET A 96 14.56 7.14 -6.36
N HIS A 97 15.49 6.82 -7.26
CA HIS A 97 15.61 7.51 -8.55
C HIS A 97 14.35 7.35 -9.39
N LEU A 98 13.83 6.13 -9.49
CA LEU A 98 12.57 5.85 -10.19
C LEU A 98 11.39 6.61 -9.58
N ALA A 99 11.34 6.73 -8.26
CA ALA A 99 10.30 7.50 -7.58
C ALA A 99 10.44 9.02 -7.81
N GLU A 100 11.63 9.54 -8.08
CA GLU A 100 11.82 10.95 -8.45
C GLU A 100 11.33 11.23 -9.88
N THR A 101 11.54 10.31 -10.82
CA THR A 101 11.25 10.52 -12.25
C THR A 101 9.83 10.12 -12.66
N GLU A 102 9.24 9.13 -11.99
CA GLU A 102 7.95 8.56 -12.42
C GLU A 102 6.74 9.16 -11.71
N THR A 103 5.58 9.08 -12.35
CA THR A 103 4.30 9.32 -11.65
C THR A 103 4.00 8.19 -10.66
N VAL A 104 3.14 8.42 -9.66
CA VAL A 104 2.69 7.37 -8.73
C VAL A 104 2.15 6.14 -9.47
N ARG A 105 1.40 6.36 -10.56
CA ARG A 105 0.84 5.29 -11.40
C ARG A 105 1.92 4.48 -12.10
N ASN A 106 2.89 5.16 -12.72
CA ASN A 106 3.97 4.49 -13.43
C ASN A 106 4.91 3.76 -12.48
N LEU A 107 5.24 4.38 -11.34
CA LEU A 107 6.00 3.76 -10.27
C LEU A 107 5.31 2.48 -9.80
N SER A 108 4.02 2.54 -9.44
CA SER A 108 3.27 1.35 -9.03
C SER A 108 3.28 0.24 -10.08
N ARG A 109 3.20 0.58 -11.37
CA ARG A 109 3.29 -0.40 -12.46
C ARG A 109 4.69 -1.01 -12.58
N ALA A 110 5.74 -0.20 -12.49
CA ALA A 110 7.12 -0.66 -12.55
C ALA A 110 7.45 -1.60 -11.39
N LEU A 111 7.02 -1.24 -10.17
CA LEU A 111 7.22 -2.06 -8.97
C LEU A 111 6.47 -3.40 -9.04
N ARG A 112 5.24 -3.43 -9.57
CA ARG A 112 4.54 -4.70 -9.83
C ARG A 112 5.27 -5.57 -10.85
N GLY A 113 5.95 -4.96 -11.81
CA GLY A 113 6.84 -5.67 -12.74
C GLY A 113 8.06 -6.29 -12.05
N LEU A 114 8.53 -5.68 -10.96
CA LEU A 114 9.60 -6.19 -10.11
C LEU A 114 9.11 -7.30 -9.17
N GLU A 115 7.90 -7.19 -8.62
CA GLU A 115 7.26 -8.23 -7.78
C GLU A 115 7.03 -9.55 -8.53
N ASP A 116 6.96 -9.52 -9.87
CA ASP A 116 6.46 -10.64 -10.66
C ASP A 116 7.44 -11.23 -11.68
N GLN A 117 8.67 -10.71 -11.81
CA GLN A 117 9.69 -11.16 -12.79
C GLN A 117 9.11 -11.69 -14.14
N GLY A 118 8.08 -11.02 -14.67
CA GLY A 118 7.40 -11.41 -15.92
C GLY A 118 6.64 -12.75 -15.95
N ARG A 119 6.33 -13.39 -14.81
CA ARG A 119 5.66 -14.70 -14.77
C ARG A 119 4.14 -14.65 -14.83
N THR A 120 3.50 -13.52 -14.56
CA THR A 120 2.05 -13.39 -14.76
C THR A 120 1.68 -12.18 -15.62
N ARG A 121 0.55 -12.30 -16.33
CA ARG A 121 -0.04 -11.23 -17.16
C ARG A 121 -1.47 -11.02 -16.73
N CYS A 122 -1.84 -9.76 -16.46
CA CYS A 122 -3.22 -9.40 -16.14
C CYS A 122 -4.00 -9.14 -17.44
N VAL A 123 -5.20 -9.73 -17.53
CA VAL A 123 -6.12 -9.53 -18.65
C VAL A 123 -7.34 -8.77 -18.17
N LEU A 124 -7.63 -7.62 -18.80
CA LEU A 124 -8.85 -6.85 -18.57
C LEU A 124 -9.85 -7.13 -19.69
N LEU A 125 -11.05 -7.57 -19.31
CA LEU A 125 -12.13 -7.90 -20.23
C LEU A 125 -13.38 -7.08 -19.88
N TYR A 126 -14.04 -6.54 -20.91
CA TYR A 126 -15.31 -5.82 -20.76
C TYR A 126 -16.45 -6.72 -21.21
N PHE A 127 -17.48 -6.84 -20.38
CA PHE A 127 -18.66 -7.66 -20.64
C PHE A 127 -19.93 -6.86 -20.40
N THR A 128 -20.94 -7.08 -21.23
CA THR A 128 -22.31 -6.71 -20.89
C THR A 128 -22.80 -7.53 -19.69
N LYS A 129 -23.91 -7.11 -19.06
CA LYS A 129 -24.50 -7.85 -17.92
C LYS A 129 -24.83 -9.30 -18.28
N ALA A 130 -25.32 -9.54 -19.51
CA ALA A 130 -25.69 -10.88 -19.95
C ALA A 130 -24.46 -11.77 -20.18
N GLU A 131 -23.40 -11.23 -20.78
CA GLU A 131 -22.14 -11.96 -21.00
C GLU A 131 -21.43 -12.26 -19.67
N TYR A 132 -21.41 -11.30 -18.75
CA TYR A 132 -20.81 -11.51 -17.44
C TYR A 132 -21.56 -12.59 -16.64
N ALA A 133 -22.89 -12.63 -16.72
CA ALA A 133 -23.69 -13.68 -16.07
C ALA A 133 -23.39 -15.09 -16.65
N ARG A 134 -23.10 -15.17 -17.96
CA ARG A 134 -22.65 -16.42 -18.59
C ARG A 134 -21.25 -16.82 -18.12
N LEU A 135 -20.32 -15.87 -18.08
CA LEU A 135 -18.96 -16.09 -17.57
C LEU A 135 -18.96 -16.54 -16.11
N GLU A 136 -19.74 -15.87 -15.27
CA GLU A 136 -19.89 -16.22 -13.85
C GLU A 136 -20.38 -17.66 -13.68
N LYS A 137 -21.42 -18.07 -14.42
CA LYS A 137 -21.90 -19.47 -14.39
C LYS A 137 -20.82 -20.45 -14.80
N ALA A 138 -20.07 -20.16 -15.86
CA ALA A 138 -19.00 -21.02 -16.33
C ALA A 138 -17.89 -21.15 -15.28
N LEU A 139 -17.42 -20.04 -14.71
CA LEU A 139 -16.37 -20.08 -13.68
C LEU A 139 -16.81 -20.87 -12.44
N ILE A 140 -18.06 -20.71 -11.99
CA ILE A 140 -18.59 -21.47 -10.86
C ILE A 140 -18.65 -22.97 -11.17
N ALA A 141 -19.10 -23.34 -12.37
CA ALA A 141 -19.14 -24.74 -12.80
C ALA A 141 -17.74 -25.39 -12.82
N PHE A 142 -16.69 -24.59 -13.02
CA PHE A 142 -15.29 -25.03 -13.02
C PHE A 142 -14.57 -24.77 -11.68
N GLY A 143 -15.34 -24.55 -10.61
CA GLY A 143 -14.85 -24.55 -9.24
C GLY A 143 -14.46 -23.18 -8.69
N ALA A 144 -14.87 -22.08 -9.31
CA ALA A 144 -14.82 -20.77 -8.67
C ALA A 144 -15.82 -20.72 -7.51
N GLY A 145 -15.37 -20.23 -6.36
CA GLY A 145 -16.24 -19.98 -5.20
C GLY A 145 -17.03 -18.67 -5.35
N LYS A 146 -18.09 -18.50 -4.56
CA LYS A 146 -18.87 -17.25 -4.50
C LYS A 146 -18.91 -16.69 -3.08
N ALA A 147 -18.56 -15.42 -2.92
CA ALA A 147 -18.63 -14.68 -1.67
C ALA A 147 -19.39 -13.37 -1.91
N GLY A 148 -20.71 -13.38 -1.65
CA GLY A 148 -21.59 -12.27 -1.98
C GLY A 148 -21.63 -11.99 -3.48
N LYS A 149 -21.17 -10.79 -3.89
CA LYS A 149 -21.04 -10.39 -5.30
C LYS A 149 -19.67 -10.71 -5.92
N ALA A 150 -18.72 -11.21 -5.13
CA ALA A 150 -17.39 -11.56 -5.60
C ALA A 150 -17.30 -13.06 -5.96
N LEU A 151 -16.47 -13.36 -6.96
CA LEU A 151 -16.05 -14.72 -7.28
C LEU A 151 -14.64 -14.93 -6.72
N LEU A 152 -14.37 -16.13 -6.23
CA LEU A 152 -13.07 -16.54 -5.70
C LEU A 152 -12.41 -17.50 -6.68
N GLU A 153 -11.08 -17.50 -6.73
CA GLU A 153 -10.28 -18.43 -7.56
C GLU A 153 -10.64 -18.42 -9.06
N LYS A 154 -11.01 -17.25 -9.61
CA LYS A 154 -11.46 -17.11 -11.00
C LYS A 154 -10.40 -17.53 -12.00
N GLU A 155 -9.15 -17.22 -11.71
CA GLU A 155 -7.99 -17.52 -12.55
C GLU A 155 -7.81 -19.04 -12.68
N LYS A 156 -7.92 -19.77 -11.57
CA LYS A 156 -7.86 -21.25 -11.56
C LYS A 156 -9.04 -21.86 -12.32
N ALA A 157 -10.25 -21.37 -12.07
CA ALA A 157 -11.44 -21.84 -12.77
C ALA A 157 -11.38 -21.56 -14.28
N LEU A 158 -10.85 -20.41 -14.68
CA LEU A 158 -10.65 -20.06 -16.09
C LEU A 158 -9.65 -21.00 -16.76
N LEU A 159 -8.53 -21.32 -16.09
CA LEU A 159 -7.56 -22.29 -16.62
C LEU A 159 -8.18 -23.67 -16.81
N ARG A 160 -8.98 -24.16 -15.86
CA ARG A 160 -9.70 -25.45 -16.01
C ARG A 160 -10.69 -25.45 -17.18
N ILE A 161 -11.32 -24.31 -17.49
CA ILE A 161 -12.18 -24.18 -18.68
C ILE A 161 -11.33 -24.35 -19.95
N ILE A 162 -10.15 -23.71 -20.00
CA ILE A 162 -9.23 -23.80 -21.13
C ILE A 162 -8.72 -25.24 -21.28
N GLU A 163 -8.27 -25.86 -20.19
CA GLU A 163 -7.81 -27.25 -20.16
C GLU A 163 -8.89 -28.24 -20.64
N ALA A 164 -10.17 -27.97 -20.39
CA ALA A 164 -11.26 -28.83 -20.88
C ALA A 164 -11.55 -28.68 -22.40
N LEU A 165 -10.90 -27.73 -23.07
CA LEU A 165 -10.99 -27.50 -24.51
C LEU A 165 -9.76 -28.00 -25.28
N GLU A 166 -8.73 -28.43 -24.56
CA GLU A 166 -7.50 -29.07 -25.09
C GLU A 166 -7.61 -30.60 -25.05
#